data_AF-A0A7R9BVG3-F1
#
_entry.id   AF-A0A7R9BVG3-F1
#
_cell.length_a   1.000
_cell.length_b   1.000
_cell.length_c   1.000
_cell.angle_alpha   90.00
_cell.angle_beta   90.00
_cell.angle_gamma   90.00
#
_symmetry.space_group_name_H-M   'P 1'
#
loop_
_entity.id
_entity.type
_entity.pdbx_description
1 polymer ?
#
loop_
_entity_poly.entity_id
_entity_poly.type
_entity_poly.pdbx_seq_one_letter_code
_entity_poly.pdbx_strand_id
1 'polypeptide(L)'
;MKKNSGDVDGMVYITANRKLLGQEACLKYKGPNVQPNETRYEAVRHCKHVDEVFPDFPFGCMTLDTLQTLKIDFIAHDELPCLFPGTTDAYKHVKAAGRFVTTSRTLGISTTDIVARIVKKYEEHPLLFK
;
A
#
# COMPACT_ATOMS: atom_id res chain seq x y z
N MET A 1 -12.73 -15.72 0.15
CA MET A 1 -13.77 -15.98 -0.89
C MET A 1 -13.09 -16.05 -2.25
N LYS A 2 -13.11 -17.22 -2.91
CA LYS A 2 -12.71 -17.37 -4.31
C LYS A 2 -13.89 -16.86 -5.17
N LYS A 3 -13.66 -15.91 -6.09
CA LYS A 3 -14.68 -15.54 -7.08
C LYS A 3 -14.69 -16.60 -8.19
N ASN A 4 -15.88 -17.08 -8.55
CA ASN A 4 -16.09 -17.94 -9.70
C ASN A 4 -15.91 -17.13 -10.98
N SER A 5 -15.21 -17.72 -11.95
CA SER A 5 -15.05 -17.24 -13.32
C SER A 5 -16.41 -17.26 -14.02
N GLY A 6 -17.03 -16.10 -14.27
CA GLY A 6 -18.27 -16.08 -15.03
C GLY A 6 -18.91 -14.72 -15.22
N ASP A 7 -18.93 -13.86 -14.20
CA ASP A 7 -19.62 -12.57 -14.30
C ASP A 7 -18.90 -11.53 -13.45
N VAL A 8 -18.34 -10.51 -14.10
CA VAL A 8 -18.50 -9.08 -13.76
C VAL A 8 -17.74 -8.23 -14.79
N ASP A 9 -18.48 -7.41 -15.52
CA ASP A 9 -17.98 -6.23 -16.24
C ASP A 9 -17.67 -5.08 -15.25
N GLY A 10 -16.96 -5.42 -14.16
CA GLY A 10 -16.65 -4.56 -13.03
C GLY A 10 -15.19 -4.73 -12.64
N MET A 11 -14.38 -3.72 -12.94
CA MET A 11 -12.94 -3.71 -12.66
C MET A 11 -12.69 -3.65 -11.14
N VAL A 12 -12.34 -4.79 -10.55
CA VAL A 12 -12.03 -4.89 -9.11
C VAL A 12 -10.63 -4.29 -8.83
N TYR A 13 -10.57 -3.01 -8.49
CA TYR A 13 -9.32 -2.34 -8.10
C TYR A 13 -8.90 -2.68 -6.66
N ILE A 14 -8.13 -3.75 -6.44
CA ILE A 14 -7.63 -4.16 -5.11
C ILE A 14 -6.44 -3.28 -4.69
N THR A 15 -6.66 -2.24 -3.89
CA THR A 15 -5.60 -1.28 -3.50
C THR A 15 -4.75 -1.69 -2.29
N ALA A 16 -4.13 -2.88 -2.30
CA ALA A 16 -3.18 -3.19 -1.23
C ALA A 16 -1.78 -2.56 -1.47
N ASN A 17 -1.38 -2.28 -2.72
CA ASN A 17 -0.09 -1.63 -3.03
C ASN A 17 -0.07 -0.83 -4.36
N ARG A 18 -1.21 -0.64 -5.04
CA ARG A 18 -1.25 -0.04 -6.39
C ARG A 18 -1.15 1.49 -6.41
N LYS A 19 -1.46 2.12 -5.27
CA LYS A 19 -1.39 3.56 -5.06
C LYS A 19 -0.17 3.84 -4.21
N LEU A 20 0.81 4.48 -4.81
CA LEU A 20 2.08 4.72 -4.15
C LEU A 20 2.15 6.20 -3.81
N LEU A 21 2.24 6.49 -2.51
CA LEU A 21 2.58 7.83 -2.07
C LEU A 21 3.95 8.19 -2.61
N GLY A 22 4.08 9.44 -3.06
CA GLY A 22 5.37 10.03 -3.38
C GLY A 22 6.26 10.15 -2.15
N GLN A 23 7.56 10.31 -2.39
CA GLN A 23 8.58 10.38 -1.35
C GLN A 23 8.35 11.53 -0.36
N GLU A 24 7.93 12.71 -0.83
CA GLU A 24 7.62 13.85 0.04
C GLU A 24 6.47 13.55 1.01
N ALA A 25 5.40 12.92 0.50
CA ALA A 25 4.26 12.52 1.32
C ALA A 25 4.64 11.39 2.29
N CYS A 26 5.45 10.42 1.85
CA CYS A 26 5.98 9.37 2.72
C CYS A 26 6.79 9.98 3.87
N LEU A 27 7.73 10.89 3.56
CA LEU A 27 8.58 11.54 4.55
C LEU A 27 7.75 12.33 5.57
N LYS A 28 6.72 13.06 5.10
CA LYS A 28 5.85 13.88 5.96
C LYS A 28 4.96 13.06 6.88
N TYR A 29 4.36 11.96 6.39
CA TYR A 29 3.28 11.27 7.11
C TYR A 29 3.68 9.91 7.70
N LYS A 30 4.83 9.34 7.31
CA LYS A 30 5.25 7.99 7.73
C LYS A 30 6.73 7.91 8.09
N GLY A 31 7.61 8.33 7.20
CA GLY A 31 9.06 8.24 7.35
C GLY A 31 9.78 8.08 6.01
N PRO A 32 11.13 8.11 6.01
CA PRO A 32 11.93 8.05 4.80
C PRO A 32 11.80 6.70 4.08
N ASN A 33 11.92 6.74 2.76
CA ASN A 33 11.99 5.55 1.93
C ASN A 33 13.44 5.13 1.71
N VAL A 34 13.69 3.81 1.67
CA VAL A 34 14.98 3.26 1.24
C VAL A 34 15.13 3.34 -0.28
N GLN A 35 14.04 3.09 -1.02
CA GLN A 35 14.02 3.10 -2.48
C GLN A 35 13.43 4.41 -3.02
N PRO A 36 13.97 4.95 -4.13
CA PRO A 36 13.35 6.05 -4.86
C PRO A 36 11.94 5.73 -5.36
N ASN A 37 11.17 6.77 -5.68
CA ASN A 37 9.81 6.68 -6.19
C ASN A 37 9.72 5.75 -7.42
N GLU A 38 10.55 5.98 -8.43
CA GLU A 38 10.54 5.26 -9.70
C GLU A 38 10.75 3.76 -9.49
N THR A 39 11.70 3.39 -8.64
CA THR A 39 11.97 1.98 -8.30
C THR A 39 10.77 1.33 -7.61
N ARG A 40 10.08 2.05 -6.71
CA ARG A 40 8.87 1.55 -6.06
C ARG A 40 7.74 1.36 -7.06
N TYR A 41 7.57 2.30 -7.99
CA TYR A 41 6.53 2.25 -9.01
C TYR A 41 6.72 1.03 -9.92
N GLU A 42 7.94 0.83 -10.43
CA GLU A 42 8.27 -0.31 -11.27
C GLU A 42 8.19 -1.65 -10.52
N ALA A 43 8.62 -1.69 -9.26
CA ALA A 43 8.48 -2.90 -8.44
C ALA A 43 7.02 -3.36 -8.31
N VAL A 44 6.08 -2.42 -8.19
CA VAL A 44 4.65 -2.73 -8.14
C VAL A 44 4.11 -3.12 -9.52
N ARG A 45 4.54 -2.46 -10.61
CA ARG A 45 4.14 -2.83 -11.98
C ARG A 45 4.50 -4.26 -12.35
N HIS A 46 5.62 -4.77 -11.82
CA HIS A 46 6.06 -6.15 -12.05
C HIS A 46 5.41 -7.20 -11.15
N CYS A 47 4.49 -6.81 -10.26
CA CYS A 47 3.74 -7.77 -9.44
C CYS A 47 2.67 -8.48 -10.28
N LYS A 48 2.65 -9.82 -10.23
CA LYS A 48 1.73 -10.69 -11.00
C LYS A 48 0.24 -10.29 -10.94
N HIS A 49 -0.20 -9.69 -9.83
CA HIS A 49 -1.61 -9.38 -9.55
C HIS A 49 -1.95 -7.89 -9.73
N VAL A 50 -1.08 -7.13 -10.38
CA VAL A 50 -1.24 -5.69 -10.62
C VAL A 50 -1.51 -5.45 -12.09
N ASP A 51 -2.65 -4.83 -12.38
CA ASP A 51 -3.04 -4.43 -13.74
C ASP A 51 -2.66 -2.97 -14.04
N GLU A 52 -2.79 -2.08 -13.05
CA GLU A 52 -2.58 -0.64 -13.17
C GLU A 52 -1.96 -0.07 -11.87
N VAL A 53 -1.11 0.95 -12.04
CA VAL A 53 -0.42 1.65 -10.95
C VAL A 53 -0.70 3.15 -11.03
N PHE A 54 -1.08 3.74 -9.90
CA PHE A 54 -1.29 5.18 -9.73
C PHE A 54 -0.11 5.78 -8.93
N PRO A 55 0.90 6.34 -9.61
CA PRO A 55 2.04 6.99 -8.95
C PRO A 55 1.61 8.30 -8.27
N ASP A 56 2.36 8.71 -7.25
CA ASP A 56 2.17 9.96 -6.50
C ASP A 56 0.73 10.21 -6.04
N PHE A 57 0.05 9.14 -5.62
CA PHE A 57 -1.34 9.25 -5.20
C PHE A 57 -1.43 10.06 -3.89
N PRO A 58 -2.27 11.11 -3.83
CA PRO A 58 -2.29 12.01 -2.70
C PRO A 58 -2.79 11.33 -1.42
N PHE A 59 -2.09 11.57 -0.33
CA PHE A 59 -2.40 10.97 0.97
C PHE A 59 -3.72 11.51 1.52
N GLY A 60 -4.60 10.63 2.01
CA GLY A 60 -5.91 11.00 2.55
C GLY A 60 -7.00 11.24 1.50
N CYS A 61 -6.69 11.19 0.20
CA CYS A 61 -7.68 11.37 -0.87
C CYS A 61 -8.47 10.10 -1.23
N MET A 62 -8.51 9.10 -0.35
CA MET A 62 -9.31 7.89 -0.56
C MET A 62 -10.73 8.09 -0.03
N THR A 63 -11.47 9.03 -0.65
CA THR A 63 -12.87 9.33 -0.31
C THR A 63 -13.85 8.53 -1.18
N LEU A 64 -15.13 8.51 -0.80
CA LEU A 64 -16.17 7.87 -1.62
C LEU A 64 -16.31 8.51 -3.00
N ASP A 65 -16.13 9.83 -3.09
CA ASP A 65 -16.12 10.59 -4.35
C ASP A 65 -14.95 10.18 -5.26
N THR A 66 -13.75 10.01 -4.68
CA THR A 66 -12.60 9.51 -5.43
C THR A 66 -12.80 8.08 -5.91
N LEU A 67 -13.46 7.23 -5.11
CA LEU A 67 -13.84 5.88 -5.54
C LEU A 67 -14.80 5.92 -6.74
N GLN A 68 -15.76 6.84 -6.75
CA GLN A 68 -16.71 6.98 -7.85
C GLN A 68 -16.03 7.53 -9.11
N THR A 69 -15.22 8.59 -8.98
CA THR A 69 -14.50 9.22 -10.10
C THR A 69 -13.55 8.24 -10.78
N LEU A 70 -12.82 7.45 -9.99
CA LEU A 70 -11.88 6.45 -10.50
C LEU A 70 -12.53 5.08 -10.79
N LYS A 71 -13.85 4.95 -10.64
CA LYS A 71 -14.59 3.69 -10.84
C LYS A 71 -14.01 2.51 -10.05
N ILE A 72 -13.62 2.76 -8.80
CA ILE A 72 -13.04 1.76 -7.88
C ILE A 72 -14.16 1.13 -7.06
N ASP A 73 -14.41 -0.17 -7.21
CA ASP A 73 -15.46 -0.86 -6.46
C ASP A 73 -15.15 -0.99 -4.96
N PHE A 74 -13.94 -1.44 -4.63
CA PHE A 74 -13.50 -1.78 -3.28
C PHE A 74 -12.09 -1.26 -3.00
N ILE A 75 -11.80 -0.95 -1.74
CA ILE A 75 -10.44 -0.77 -1.23
C ILE A 75 -10.02 -2.05 -0.53
N ALA A 76 -8.78 -2.49 -0.74
CA ALA A 76 -8.23 -3.64 -0.04
C ALA A 76 -7.01 -3.25 0.78
N HIS A 77 -7.05 -3.42 2.09
CA HIS A 77 -5.91 -3.11 2.98
C HIS A 77 -5.98 -4.01 4.22
N ASP A 78 -4.94 -4.03 5.05
CA ASP A 78 -5.04 -4.68 6.35
C ASP A 78 -6.13 -4.06 7.23
N GLU A 79 -6.60 -4.83 8.21
CA GLU A 79 -7.72 -4.46 9.09
C GLU A 79 -7.36 -3.32 10.05
N LEU A 80 -6.07 -3.09 10.29
CA LEU A 80 -5.62 -2.14 11.30
C LEU A 80 -6.02 -0.70 10.90
N PRO A 81 -6.38 0.15 11.88
CA PRO A 81 -6.66 1.55 11.60
C PRO A 81 -5.47 2.24 10.94
N CYS A 82 -5.71 2.88 9.79
CA CYS A 82 -4.70 3.68 9.12
C CYS A 82 -4.71 5.08 9.75
N LEU A 83 -3.79 5.33 10.67
CA LEU A 83 -3.73 6.60 11.40
C LEU A 83 -3.36 7.75 10.45
N PHE A 84 -4.15 8.82 10.51
CA PHE A 84 -3.95 10.03 9.74
C PHE A 84 -4.02 11.24 10.69
N PRO A 85 -3.22 12.30 10.49
CA PRO A 85 -3.30 13.49 11.34
C PRO A 85 -4.74 14.05 11.41
N GLY A 86 -5.36 13.98 12.59
CA GLY A 86 -6.74 14.43 12.79
C GLY A 86 -7.84 13.40 12.52
N THR A 87 -7.50 12.13 12.23
CA THR A 87 -8.49 11.04 12.16
C THR A 87 -8.01 9.79 12.90
N THR A 88 -8.96 9.00 13.41
CA THR A 88 -8.66 7.71 14.05
C THR A 88 -8.48 6.57 13.05
N ASP A 89 -9.00 6.71 11.83
CA ASP A 89 -8.81 5.76 10.72
C ASP A 89 -9.16 6.44 9.39
N ALA A 90 -8.17 6.52 8.48
CA ALA A 90 -8.32 7.10 7.16
C ALA A 90 -9.35 6.37 6.28
N TYR A 91 -9.72 5.13 6.61
CA TYR A 91 -10.69 4.35 5.84
C TYR A 91 -12.05 4.22 6.52
N LYS A 92 -12.31 4.94 7.62
CA LYS A 92 -13.54 4.82 8.41
C LYS A 92 -14.81 4.94 7.56
N HIS A 93 -14.88 5.95 6.69
CA HIS A 93 -16.03 6.18 5.80
C HIS A 93 -16.18 5.10 4.73
N VAL A 94 -15.07 4.54 4.23
CA VAL A 94 -15.09 3.45 3.25
C VAL A 94 -15.57 2.14 3.90
N LYS A 95 -15.08 1.86 5.12
CA LYS A 95 -15.52 0.73 5.93
C LYS A 95 -17.02 0.83 6.23
N ALA A 96 -17.49 2.00 6.64
CA ALA A 96 -18.91 2.25 6.90
C ALA A 96 -19.80 2.08 5.65
N ALA A 97 -19.26 2.36 4.46
CA ALA A 97 -19.95 2.16 3.18
C ALA A 97 -19.92 0.70 2.67
N GLY A 98 -19.30 -0.24 3.40
CA GLY A 98 -19.18 -1.64 2.97
C GLY A 98 -18.25 -1.86 1.77
N ARG A 99 -17.39 -0.88 1.45
CA ARG A 99 -16.48 -0.90 0.29
C ARG A 99 -15.03 -1.20 0.66
N PHE A 100 -14.81 -1.79 1.83
CA PHE A 100 -13.48 -2.13 2.35
C PHE A 100 -13.34 -3.64 2.50
N VAL A 101 -12.31 -4.20 1.86
CA VAL A 101 -11.95 -5.62 1.90
C VAL A 101 -10.70 -5.77 2.74
N THR A 102 -10.79 -6.50 3.85
CA THR A 102 -9.63 -6.74 4.71
C THR A 102 -8.71 -7.79 4.09
N THR A 103 -7.41 -7.55 4.21
CA THR A 103 -6.36 -8.50 3.83
C THR A 103 -5.51 -8.85 5.05
N SER A 104 -4.94 -10.05 5.06
CA SER A 104 -4.09 -10.49 6.15
C SER A 104 -2.63 -10.15 5.87
N ARG A 105 -1.91 -9.66 6.88
CA ARG A 105 -0.46 -9.42 6.78
C ARG A 105 0.27 -10.76 6.68
N THR A 106 1.35 -10.79 5.89
CA THR A 106 2.25 -11.94 5.87
C THR A 106 3.20 -11.84 7.07
N LEU A 107 3.21 -12.86 7.92
CA LEU A 107 4.07 -12.90 9.11
C LEU A 107 5.55 -13.09 8.73
N GLY A 108 6.45 -12.50 9.51
CA GLY A 108 7.90 -12.68 9.33
C GLY A 108 8.54 -11.87 8.20
N ILE A 109 7.78 -10.96 7.56
CA ILE A 109 8.30 -10.08 6.52
C ILE A 109 7.74 -8.65 6.65
N SER A 110 8.63 -7.67 6.68
CA SER A 110 8.28 -6.25 6.60
C SER A 110 9.49 -5.43 6.17
N THR A 111 9.29 -4.20 5.69
CA THR A 111 10.39 -3.30 5.33
C THR A 111 11.29 -3.01 6.53
N THR A 112 10.71 -2.77 7.70
CA THR A 112 11.44 -2.54 8.96
C THR A 112 12.32 -3.74 9.32
N ASP A 113 11.77 -4.94 9.19
CA ASP A 113 12.48 -6.17 9.54
C ASP A 113 13.62 -6.47 8.55
N ILE A 114 13.42 -6.23 7.25
CA ILE A 114 14.48 -6.35 6.24
C ILE A 114 15.62 -5.36 6.55
N VAL A 115 15.29 -4.09 6.83
CA VAL A 115 16.30 -3.07 7.18
C VAL A 115 17.05 -3.47 8.44
N ALA A 116 16.35 -3.91 9.48
CA ALA A 116 16.98 -4.37 10.72
C ALA A 116 17.94 -5.56 10.50
N ARG A 117 17.55 -6.51 9.65
CA ARG A 117 18.43 -7.64 9.26
C ARG A 117 19.70 -7.18 8.55
N ILE A 118 19.60 -6.19 7.65
CA ILE A 118 20.75 -5.62 6.93
C ILE A 118 21.68 -4.88 7.90
N VAL A 119 21.12 -4.00 8.75
CA VAL A 119 21.90 -3.22 9.73
C VAL A 119 22.65 -4.16 10.68
N LYS A 120 21.96 -5.15 11.24
CA LYS A 120 22.59 -6.15 12.12
C LYS A 120 23.75 -6.87 11.43
N LYS A 121 23.60 -7.24 10.16
CA LYS A 121 24.67 -7.90 9.40
C LYS A 121 25.87 -6.99 9.15
N TYR A 122 25.63 -5.71 8.93
CA TYR A 122 26.69 -4.71 8.79
C TYR A 122 27.47 -4.53 10.09
N GLU A 123 26.78 -4.48 11.23
CA GLU A 123 27.39 -4.38 12.57
C GLU A 123 28.21 -5.63 12.93
N GLU A 124 27.72 -6.83 12.58
CA GLU A 124 28.42 -8.11 12.82
C GLU A 124 29.68 -8.29 11.95
N HIS A 125 29.71 -7.68 10.75
CA HIS A 125 30.75 -7.92 9.75
C HIS A 125 31.28 -6.63 9.08
N PRO A 126 31.94 -5.74 9.83
CA PRO A 126 32.35 -4.42 9.34
C PRO A 126 33.42 -4.44 8.23
N LEU A 127 34.05 -5.59 7.96
CA LEU A 127 35.06 -5.74 6.92
C LEU A 127 34.48 -6.18 5.55
N LEU A 128 33.21 -6.59 5.48
CA LEU A 128 32.58 -7.04 4.22
C LEU A 128 32.17 -5.88 3.30
N PHE A 129 32.17 -4.65 3.80
CA PHE A 129 31.62 -3.49 3.10
C PHE A 129 32.58 -2.29 3.07
N LYS A 130 33.89 -2.55 3.19
CA LYS A 130 34.98 -1.58 2.99
C LYS A 130 35.60 -1.72 1.60
#